data_AF-A0A067CNM9-F1
#
_entry.id   AF-A0A067CNM9-F1
#
_cell.length_a   1.000
_cell.length_b   1.000
_cell.length_c   1.000
_cell.angle_alpha   90.00
_cell.angle_beta   90.00
_cell.angle_gamma   90.00
#
_symmetry.space_group_name_H-M   'P 1'
#
loop_
_entity.id
_entity.type
_entity.pdbx_description
1 polymer ?
#
loop_
_entity_poly.entity_id
_entity_poly.type
_entity_poly.pdbx_seq_one_letter_code
_entity_poly.pdbx_strand_id
1 'polypeptide(L)'
;MSCDSLPIRSFVCPITCAVMVDPVMAVDGHTYERSAIETWFKKSHRSPKTNCLLATTNVVANHTLKQAICEYVEMVAADEARRTLGHPGALPIMATPDAGYCVFRVLAPTQVYAAPSFQSAERATVAANDLVIATDRMTDDASTVAFLKLGRSNGAPLAGLFLPLAHQAALYAPTAVPIPMTTTLAVYCTGPTRVRTFRRPTSTAEEATTFELPCHTLVSTDLCVETASAAYVRLEGTEFWVPENVLDKCNLNAARGLCHVIDAAEVLGNALVGLGSVVVNKIYAGSLLVCHGYVLFNGHLHCRVQNYIEQPPSHFVSTIALCGAQYLGVLREVQEDGSEDDVIVAGGLPTDLCDLLAVCVRDSWRIQHAALGPHDTWFVAATKKGATAAACWASANAPARLRNAMKSSGRAAFGNAGSFVYLDAMTVVVGGDVPQELERYLAQARRVYTFSLHSTGGAFAKTNNGVLLDKMPTWFATDVVCAPKPSHGDLRLVALSGEDYVAVYEHACVASPAVPTPLSTALTGFYTRHLALRAARRRLILQYEATTLQHG
;
A
#
# COMPACT_ATOMS: atom_id res chain seq x y z
N MET A 1 15.89 18.42 -42.41
CA MET A 1 14.69 19.18 -42.07
C MET A 1 13.52 18.57 -42.80
N SER A 2 12.75 17.69 -42.14
CA SER A 2 11.44 17.27 -42.60
C SER A 2 10.44 17.64 -41.52
N CYS A 3 9.39 18.33 -41.94
CA CYS A 3 8.31 18.87 -41.16
C CYS A 3 7.20 17.82 -41.13
N ASP A 4 7.04 17.07 -40.04
CA ASP A 4 5.85 16.25 -39.79
C ASP A 4 5.66 16.12 -38.27
N SER A 5 4.43 16.44 -37.80
CA SER A 5 3.91 16.43 -36.41
C SER A 5 4.04 17.69 -35.52
N LEU A 6 3.95 18.90 -36.09
CA LEU A 6 3.62 20.07 -35.25
C LEU A 6 2.15 19.97 -34.77
N PRO A 7 1.86 20.06 -33.44
CA PRO A 7 0.49 20.05 -32.93
C PRO A 7 -0.31 21.20 -33.55
N ILE A 8 -1.63 21.00 -33.72
CA ILE A 8 -2.55 22.04 -34.21
C ILE A 8 -2.28 23.32 -33.42
N ARG A 9 -1.89 24.41 -34.10
CA ARG A 9 -1.41 25.64 -33.43
C ARG A 9 -2.39 26.19 -32.41
N SER A 10 -3.69 25.98 -32.61
CA SER A 10 -4.75 26.38 -31.69
C SER A 10 -4.71 25.64 -30.34
N PHE A 11 -4.01 24.52 -30.24
CA PHE A 11 -3.83 23.73 -29.01
C PHE A 11 -2.62 24.16 -28.20
N VAL A 12 -1.75 24.98 -28.78
CA VAL A 12 -0.50 25.40 -28.16
C VAL A 12 -0.71 26.71 -27.39
N CYS A 13 -0.29 26.71 -26.13
CA CYS A 13 -0.31 27.89 -25.29
C CYS A 13 0.66 28.95 -25.81
N PRO A 14 0.24 30.22 -26.00
CA PRO A 14 1.13 31.30 -26.44
C PRO A 14 2.27 31.62 -25.47
N ILE A 15 2.13 31.31 -24.17
CA ILE A 15 3.14 31.60 -23.15
C ILE A 15 4.16 30.47 -23.02
N THR A 16 3.68 29.22 -22.90
CA THR A 16 4.56 28.06 -22.66
C THR A 16 5.07 27.43 -23.94
N CYS A 17 4.49 27.78 -25.09
CA CYS A 17 4.76 27.18 -26.39
C CYS A 17 4.58 25.64 -26.41
N ALA A 18 3.79 25.09 -25.47
CA ALA A 18 3.44 23.68 -25.37
C ALA A 18 1.93 23.46 -25.51
N VAL A 19 1.51 22.23 -25.82
CA VAL A 19 0.09 21.86 -25.86
C VAL A 19 -0.56 22.11 -24.49
N MET A 20 -1.72 22.76 -24.48
CA MET A 20 -2.45 23.10 -23.25
C MET A 20 -3.06 21.84 -22.63
N VAL A 21 -2.86 21.68 -21.31
CA VAL A 21 -3.48 20.62 -20.49
C VAL A 21 -4.75 21.17 -19.84
N ASP A 22 -4.71 22.42 -19.38
CA ASP A 22 -5.87 23.10 -18.80
C ASP A 22 -6.11 24.46 -19.47
N PRO A 23 -6.74 24.46 -20.67
CA PRO A 23 -6.96 25.69 -21.44
C PRO A 23 -7.98 26.61 -20.76
N VAL A 24 -7.59 27.85 -20.53
CA VAL A 24 -8.43 28.92 -19.99
C VAL A 24 -8.40 30.16 -20.87
N MET A 25 -9.55 30.81 -21.03
CA MET A 25 -9.71 32.01 -21.85
C MET A 25 -9.67 33.26 -20.98
N ALA A 26 -8.85 34.24 -21.36
CA ALA A 26 -8.86 35.57 -20.75
C ALA A 26 -9.86 36.49 -21.47
N VAL A 27 -10.11 37.68 -20.91
CA VAL A 27 -11.10 38.64 -21.45
C VAL A 27 -10.74 39.21 -22.83
N ASP A 28 -9.51 39.00 -23.30
CA ASP A 28 -9.08 39.30 -24.68
C ASP A 28 -9.54 38.26 -25.71
N GLY A 29 -10.24 37.20 -25.27
CA GLY A 29 -10.70 36.11 -26.13
C GLY A 29 -9.60 35.11 -26.50
N HIS A 30 -8.40 35.22 -25.92
CA HIS A 30 -7.31 34.28 -26.15
C HIS A 30 -7.25 33.22 -25.07
N THR A 31 -6.86 32.01 -25.48
CA THR A 31 -6.75 30.85 -24.59
C THR A 31 -5.28 30.56 -24.27
N TYR A 32 -5.03 30.26 -23.00
CA TYR A 32 -3.71 30.02 -22.42
C TYR A 32 -3.77 28.80 -21.49
N GLU A 33 -2.62 28.25 -21.16
CA GLU A 33 -2.49 27.29 -20.06
C GLU A 33 -2.74 27.99 -18.72
N ARG A 34 -3.61 27.43 -17.86
CA ARG A 34 -4.03 28.03 -16.59
C ARG A 34 -2.85 28.47 -15.72
N SER A 35 -1.93 27.54 -15.48
CA SER A 35 -0.77 27.79 -14.62
C SER A 35 0.11 28.95 -15.13
N ALA A 36 0.21 29.08 -16.46
CA ALA A 36 1.03 30.10 -17.10
C ALA A 36 0.38 31.49 -17.04
N ILE A 37 -0.91 31.59 -17.35
CA ILE A 37 -1.61 32.88 -17.34
C ILE A 37 -1.82 33.42 -15.91
N GLU A 38 -2.09 32.55 -14.94
CA GLU A 38 -2.18 32.94 -13.53
C GLU A 38 -0.82 33.46 -13.01
N THR A 39 0.29 32.86 -13.45
CA THR A 39 1.64 33.35 -13.13
C THR A 39 1.94 34.68 -13.80
N TRP A 40 1.49 34.89 -15.03
CA TRP A 40 1.64 36.15 -15.74
C TRP A 40 0.86 37.28 -15.06
N PHE A 41 -0.38 37.04 -14.64
CA PHE A 41 -1.22 38.03 -13.97
C PHE A 41 -0.74 38.44 -12.58
N LYS A 42 0.13 37.66 -11.94
CA LYS A 42 0.86 38.11 -10.74
C LYS A 42 1.85 39.25 -11.02
N LYS A 43 2.27 39.43 -12.28
CA LYS A 43 3.32 40.38 -12.68
C LYS A 43 2.84 41.48 -13.64
N SER A 44 1.78 41.24 -14.41
CA SER A 44 1.30 42.16 -15.45
C SER A 44 -0.20 42.05 -15.66
N HIS A 45 -0.87 43.19 -15.89
CA HIS A 45 -2.31 43.26 -16.22
C HIS A 45 -2.56 43.42 -17.73
N ARG A 46 -1.59 42.99 -18.55
CA ARG A 46 -1.67 43.06 -20.02
C ARG A 46 -1.87 41.67 -20.60
N SER A 47 -2.50 41.59 -21.77
CA SER A 47 -2.57 40.36 -22.55
C SER A 47 -1.15 39.88 -22.90
N PRO A 48 -0.79 38.62 -22.60
CA PRO A 48 0.48 38.05 -23.06
C PRO A 48 0.60 37.98 -24.58
N LYS A 49 -0.53 37.94 -25.30
CA LYS A 49 -0.56 37.77 -26.76
C LYS A 49 -0.64 39.08 -27.53
N THR A 50 -1.40 40.06 -27.05
CA THR A 50 -1.60 41.35 -27.73
C THR A 50 -0.88 42.51 -27.06
N ASN A 51 -0.38 42.32 -25.84
CA ASN A 51 0.23 43.36 -24.99
C ASN A 51 -0.71 44.54 -24.63
N CYS A 52 -1.99 44.43 -24.96
CA CYS A 52 -3.02 45.39 -24.58
C CYS A 52 -3.37 45.27 -23.09
N LEU A 53 -3.77 46.38 -22.46
CA LEU A 53 -4.25 46.37 -21.08
C LEU A 53 -5.58 45.62 -21.00
N LEU A 54 -5.73 44.72 -20.03
CA LEU A 54 -6.97 43.97 -19.82
C LEU A 54 -7.85 44.66 -18.78
N ALA A 55 -9.17 44.63 -19.00
CA ALA A 55 -10.14 45.17 -18.05
C ALA A 55 -10.18 44.35 -16.74
N THR A 56 -9.93 43.04 -16.82
CA THR A 56 -9.82 42.14 -15.66
C THR A 56 -8.80 41.05 -15.92
N THR A 57 -8.28 40.43 -14.86
CA THR A 57 -7.38 39.26 -14.90
C THR A 57 -8.13 37.95 -14.67
N ASN A 58 -9.47 37.97 -14.72
CA ASN A 58 -10.27 36.77 -14.57
C ASN A 58 -10.14 35.90 -15.82
N VAL A 59 -10.11 34.58 -15.61
CA VAL A 59 -10.05 33.60 -16.68
C VAL A 59 -11.23 32.64 -16.57
N VAL A 60 -11.76 32.22 -17.72
CA VAL A 60 -12.88 31.28 -17.84
C VAL A 60 -12.36 29.98 -18.44
N ALA A 61 -12.73 28.83 -17.88
CA ALA A 61 -12.29 27.54 -18.42
C ALA A 61 -12.81 27.31 -19.85
N ASN A 62 -11.94 26.91 -20.77
CA ASN A 62 -12.30 26.60 -22.16
C ASN A 62 -12.50 25.09 -22.32
N HIS A 63 -13.62 24.59 -21.80
CA HIS A 63 -13.94 23.16 -21.79
C HIS A 63 -13.99 22.54 -23.19
N THR A 64 -14.51 23.28 -24.18
CA THR A 64 -14.57 22.82 -25.58
C THR A 64 -13.18 22.60 -26.16
N LEU A 65 -12.23 23.51 -25.92
CA LEU A 65 -10.86 23.34 -26.40
C LEU A 65 -10.16 22.20 -25.65
N LYS A 66 -10.42 22.05 -24.35
CA LYS A 66 -9.88 20.93 -23.55
C LYS A 66 -10.32 19.59 -24.14
N GLN A 67 -11.60 19.44 -24.45
CA GLN A 67 -12.14 18.24 -25.08
C GLN A 67 -11.51 17.98 -26.45
N ALA A 68 -11.41 19.00 -27.32
CA ALA A 68 -10.81 18.86 -28.65
C ALA A 68 -9.32 18.46 -28.59
N ILE A 69 -8.57 18.96 -27.61
CA ILE A 69 -7.16 18.57 -27.38
C ILE A 69 -7.09 17.09 -26.97
N CYS A 70 -7.93 16.66 -26.02
CA CYS A 70 -7.96 15.26 -25.59
C CYS A 70 -8.29 14.32 -26.75
N GLU A 71 -9.35 14.59 -27.50
CA GLU A 71 -9.76 13.79 -28.67
C GLU A 71 -8.64 13.69 -29.71
N TYR A 72 -7.93 14.79 -29.97
CA TYR A 72 -6.81 14.80 -30.91
C TYR A 72 -5.61 13.99 -30.41
N VAL A 73 -5.24 14.12 -29.13
CA VAL A 73 -4.13 13.35 -28.55
C VAL A 73 -4.44 11.85 -28.57
N GLU A 74 -5.68 11.45 -28.28
CA GLU A 74 -6.13 10.06 -28.39
C GLU A 74 -6.07 9.56 -29.84
N MET A 75 -6.52 10.36 -30.80
CA MET A 75 -6.46 10.02 -32.22
C MET A 75 -5.02 9.86 -32.73
N VAL A 76 -4.12 10.78 -32.37
CA VAL A 76 -2.70 10.74 -32.79
C VAL A 76 -1.98 9.56 -32.13
N ALA A 77 -2.21 9.30 -30.84
CA ALA A 77 -1.66 8.12 -30.17
C ALA A 77 -2.15 6.82 -30.81
N ALA A 78 -3.43 6.76 -31.22
CA ALA A 78 -3.98 5.63 -31.96
C ALA A 78 -3.38 5.49 -33.37
N ASP A 79 -3.08 6.60 -34.07
CA ASP A 79 -2.50 6.58 -35.41
C ASP A 79 -0.99 6.27 -35.41
N GLU A 80 -0.23 6.79 -34.44
CA GLU A 80 1.18 6.45 -34.23
C GLU A 80 1.34 4.98 -33.84
N ALA A 81 0.42 4.46 -33.01
CA ALA A 81 0.34 3.03 -32.72
C ALA A 81 0.04 2.19 -33.98
N ARG A 82 -0.79 2.69 -34.91
CA ARG A 82 -1.07 2.03 -36.21
C ARG A 82 0.12 2.04 -37.16
N ARG A 83 0.94 3.11 -37.17
CA ARG A 83 2.09 3.27 -38.09
C ARG A 83 3.33 2.49 -37.64
N THR A 84 3.53 2.31 -36.33
CA THR A 84 4.73 1.67 -35.79
C THR A 84 4.68 0.13 -35.87
N LEU A 85 3.49 -0.46 -36.06
CA LEU A 85 3.29 -1.90 -36.23
C LEU A 85 2.66 -2.21 -37.59
N GLY A 86 3.51 -2.46 -38.59
CA GLY A 86 3.04 -2.95 -39.88
C GLY A 86 2.50 -4.39 -39.77
N HIS A 87 1.18 -4.55 -39.59
CA HIS A 87 0.32 -5.62 -40.14
C HIS A 87 -1.14 -5.41 -39.68
N PRO A 88 -2.15 -5.57 -40.56
CA PRO A 88 -3.55 -5.41 -40.18
C PRO A 88 -4.06 -6.66 -39.46
N GLY A 89 -4.58 -6.51 -38.23
CA GLY A 89 -5.47 -7.53 -37.65
C GLY A 89 -5.16 -8.09 -36.26
N ALA A 90 -4.27 -7.49 -35.47
CA ALA A 90 -4.18 -7.84 -34.04
C ALA A 90 -4.12 -6.55 -33.21
N LEU A 91 -5.20 -6.24 -32.50
CA LEU A 91 -5.16 -5.21 -31.46
C LEU A 91 -4.11 -5.62 -30.42
N PRO A 92 -3.29 -4.69 -29.92
CA PRO A 92 -2.38 -4.99 -28.83
C PRO A 92 -3.19 -5.49 -27.64
N ILE A 93 -2.71 -6.59 -27.04
CA ILE A 93 -3.07 -7.01 -25.70
C ILE A 93 -2.77 -5.80 -24.80
N MET A 94 -3.78 -4.97 -24.50
CA MET A 94 -3.63 -3.90 -23.53
C MET A 94 -3.16 -4.54 -22.24
N ALA A 95 -2.11 -3.95 -21.64
CA ALA A 95 -1.52 -4.35 -20.39
C ALA A 95 -2.55 -4.21 -19.25
N THR A 96 -3.44 -5.20 -19.15
CA THR A 96 -4.22 -5.45 -17.95
C THR A 96 -3.44 -6.49 -17.14
N PRO A 97 -3.13 -6.23 -15.86
CA PRO A 97 -2.42 -7.23 -15.06
C PRO A 97 -3.25 -8.51 -14.99
N ASP A 98 -2.59 -9.68 -15.05
CA ASP A 98 -3.25 -11.00 -15.05
C ASP A 98 -4.15 -11.21 -13.81
N ALA A 99 -3.83 -10.50 -12.71
CA ALA A 99 -4.63 -10.41 -11.49
C ALA A 99 -4.47 -9.04 -10.81
N GLY A 100 -5.53 -8.54 -10.15
CA GLY A 100 -5.53 -7.30 -9.36
C GLY A 100 -6.87 -6.56 -9.40
N TYR A 101 -7.08 -5.64 -8.45
CA TYR A 101 -8.30 -4.82 -8.39
C TYR A 101 -8.26 -3.73 -9.47
N CYS A 102 -9.01 -3.88 -10.56
CA CYS A 102 -9.01 -2.96 -11.71
C CYS A 102 -10.43 -2.52 -12.05
N VAL A 103 -10.61 -1.25 -12.47
CA VAL A 103 -11.91 -0.71 -12.90
C VAL A 103 -11.95 -0.61 -14.42
N PHE A 104 -13.03 -1.07 -15.02
CA PHE A 104 -13.26 -1.04 -16.46
C PHE A 104 -14.57 -0.34 -16.78
N ARG A 105 -14.59 0.45 -17.86
CA ARG A 105 -15.81 1.01 -18.44
C ARG A 105 -16.29 0.14 -19.57
N VAL A 106 -17.55 -0.29 -19.49
CA VAL A 106 -18.24 -1.03 -20.54
C VAL A 106 -18.65 -0.06 -21.65
N LEU A 107 -18.31 -0.35 -22.91
CA LEU A 107 -18.51 0.56 -24.05
C LEU A 107 -19.91 0.46 -24.67
N ALA A 108 -20.52 -0.72 -24.61
CA ALA A 108 -21.85 -1.00 -25.13
C ALA A 108 -22.55 -2.03 -24.22
N PRO A 109 -23.90 -2.14 -24.23
CA PRO A 109 -24.59 -3.10 -23.38
C PRO A 109 -24.04 -4.51 -23.63
N THR A 110 -23.44 -5.12 -22.61
CA THR A 110 -22.63 -6.35 -22.76
C THR A 110 -23.13 -7.43 -21.81
N GLN A 111 -23.35 -8.63 -22.35
CA GLN A 111 -23.74 -9.79 -21.55
C GLN A 111 -22.58 -10.33 -20.72
N VAL A 112 -22.89 -10.78 -19.51
CA VAL A 112 -21.94 -11.47 -18.62
C VAL A 112 -22.37 -12.90 -18.36
N TYR A 113 -21.37 -13.78 -18.26
CA TYR A 113 -21.53 -15.23 -18.33
C TYR A 113 -21.14 -15.90 -17.01
N ALA A 114 -21.68 -17.08 -16.74
CA ALA A 114 -21.35 -17.86 -15.53
C ALA A 114 -19.95 -18.52 -15.57
N ALA A 115 -19.34 -18.61 -16.75
CA ALA A 115 -18.00 -19.14 -17.00
C ALA A 115 -17.36 -18.31 -18.13
N PRO A 116 -16.03 -18.28 -18.29
CA PRO A 116 -15.35 -17.47 -19.30
C PRO A 116 -15.51 -18.04 -20.72
N SER A 117 -16.74 -18.27 -21.16
CA SER A 117 -17.05 -18.87 -22.46
C SER A 117 -18.41 -18.38 -22.96
N PHE A 118 -18.52 -18.08 -24.25
CA PHE A 118 -19.80 -17.69 -24.88
C PHE A 118 -20.84 -18.81 -24.89
N GLN A 119 -20.42 -20.07 -24.65
CA GLN A 119 -21.33 -21.20 -24.53
C GLN A 119 -21.95 -21.32 -23.12
N SER A 120 -21.43 -20.55 -22.16
CA SER A 120 -21.94 -20.53 -20.80
C SER A 120 -23.29 -19.81 -20.70
N ALA A 121 -24.04 -20.08 -19.64
CA ALA A 121 -25.30 -19.40 -19.40
C ALA A 121 -25.09 -17.90 -19.16
N GLU A 122 -25.82 -17.08 -19.92
CA GLU A 122 -25.95 -15.64 -19.67
C GLU A 122 -26.67 -15.41 -18.35
N ARG A 123 -26.15 -14.49 -17.53
CA ARG A 123 -26.68 -14.26 -16.17
C ARG A 123 -27.16 -12.83 -15.94
N ALA A 124 -26.53 -11.86 -16.59
CA ALA A 124 -26.91 -10.44 -16.49
C ALA A 124 -26.35 -9.65 -17.69
N THR A 125 -26.81 -8.42 -17.85
CA THR A 125 -26.28 -7.45 -18.82
C THR A 125 -25.72 -6.26 -18.07
N VAL A 126 -24.52 -5.81 -18.43
CA VAL A 126 -23.95 -4.55 -17.94
C VAL A 126 -24.28 -3.45 -18.94
N ALA A 127 -24.81 -2.33 -18.44
CA ALA A 127 -25.19 -1.19 -19.28
C ALA A 127 -23.98 -0.50 -19.92
N ALA A 128 -24.22 0.19 -21.04
CA ALA A 128 -23.19 1.02 -21.67
C ALA A 128 -22.73 2.14 -20.73
N ASN A 129 -21.44 2.45 -20.76
CA ASN A 129 -20.72 3.41 -19.92
C ASN A 129 -20.68 3.09 -18.42
N ASP A 130 -21.25 1.96 -18.00
CA ASP A 130 -21.20 1.55 -16.61
C ASP A 130 -19.80 0.98 -16.25
N LEU A 131 -19.43 1.06 -14.98
CA LEU A 131 -18.11 0.69 -14.49
C LEU A 131 -18.14 -0.63 -13.73
N VAL A 132 -17.26 -1.57 -14.06
CA VAL A 132 -17.13 -2.86 -13.38
C VAL A 132 -15.75 -3.04 -12.79
N ILE A 133 -15.68 -3.78 -11.69
CA ILE A 133 -14.42 -4.13 -11.03
C ILE A 133 -14.01 -5.55 -11.47
N ALA A 134 -12.92 -5.68 -12.18
CA ALA A 134 -12.34 -6.97 -12.53
C ALA A 134 -11.20 -7.32 -11.57
N THR A 135 -11.06 -8.62 -11.25
CA THR A 135 -9.97 -9.13 -10.41
C THR A 135 -8.97 -9.97 -11.17
N ASP A 136 -9.40 -10.64 -12.24
CA ASP A 136 -8.54 -11.53 -13.03
C ASP A 136 -8.89 -11.40 -14.52
N ARG A 137 -7.92 -11.68 -15.38
CA ARG A 137 -8.14 -11.90 -16.81
C ARG A 137 -7.97 -13.37 -17.13
N MET A 138 -8.90 -13.93 -17.89
CA MET A 138 -8.90 -15.35 -18.25
C MET A 138 -9.12 -15.52 -19.75
N THR A 139 -8.59 -16.58 -20.32
CA THR A 139 -8.88 -17.03 -21.68
C THR A 139 -9.39 -18.45 -21.59
N ASP A 140 -10.48 -18.77 -22.29
CA ASP A 140 -10.92 -20.17 -22.46
C ASP A 140 -10.09 -20.81 -23.59
N ASP A 141 -9.67 -22.06 -23.39
CA ASP A 141 -8.91 -22.86 -24.35
C ASP A 141 -9.62 -23.00 -25.71
N ALA A 142 -10.95 -22.84 -25.74
CA ALA A 142 -11.76 -22.91 -26.95
C ALA A 142 -12.05 -21.54 -27.61
N SER A 143 -11.81 -20.42 -26.92
CA SER A 143 -12.20 -19.08 -27.40
C SER A 143 -10.99 -18.17 -27.60
N THR A 144 -10.92 -17.50 -28.75
CA THR A 144 -9.87 -16.50 -29.03
C THR A 144 -10.06 -15.18 -28.26
N VAL A 145 -11.11 -15.08 -27.44
CA VAL A 145 -11.50 -13.87 -26.70
C VAL A 145 -11.19 -14.03 -25.23
N ALA A 146 -10.49 -13.06 -24.65
CA ALA A 146 -10.27 -13.00 -23.21
C ALA A 146 -11.51 -12.49 -22.47
N PHE A 147 -11.72 -12.97 -21.25
CA PHE A 147 -12.77 -12.59 -20.33
C PHE A 147 -12.19 -11.93 -19.07
N LEU A 148 -12.86 -10.92 -18.55
CA LEU A 148 -12.62 -10.34 -17.24
C LEU A 148 -13.47 -11.06 -16.21
N LYS A 149 -12.85 -11.59 -15.16
CA LYS A 149 -13.57 -12.11 -14.00
C LYS A 149 -13.96 -10.95 -13.09
N LEU A 150 -15.26 -10.76 -12.90
CA LEU A 150 -15.81 -9.69 -12.09
C LEU A 150 -15.66 -10.02 -10.60
N GLY A 151 -15.01 -9.13 -9.87
CA GLY A 151 -14.73 -9.30 -8.45
C GLY A 151 -15.99 -9.30 -7.57
N ARG A 152 -15.86 -9.80 -6.34
CA ARG A 152 -16.95 -9.79 -5.34
C ARG A 152 -17.49 -8.38 -5.05
N SER A 153 -16.64 -7.35 -5.19
CA SER A 153 -17.01 -5.94 -5.00
C SER A 153 -18.07 -5.45 -5.97
N ASN A 154 -18.39 -6.15 -7.05
CA ASN A 154 -19.52 -5.74 -7.90
C ASN A 154 -20.89 -6.04 -7.26
N GLY A 155 -20.96 -6.88 -6.23
CA GLY A 155 -22.22 -7.34 -5.64
C GLY A 155 -23.04 -8.25 -6.57
N ALA A 156 -24.17 -8.76 -6.10
CA ALA A 156 -25.09 -9.49 -6.97
C ALA A 156 -25.80 -8.51 -7.93
N PRO A 157 -26.07 -8.91 -9.20
CA PRO A 157 -25.84 -10.23 -9.77
C PRO A 157 -24.44 -10.44 -10.38
N LEU A 158 -23.59 -9.42 -10.43
CA LEU A 158 -22.35 -9.42 -11.22
C LEU A 158 -21.16 -10.15 -10.59
N ALA A 159 -21.14 -10.29 -9.27
CA ALA A 159 -20.03 -10.87 -8.52
C ALA A 159 -19.72 -12.30 -9.00
N GLY A 160 -18.48 -12.53 -9.43
CA GLY A 160 -17.99 -13.82 -9.90
C GLY A 160 -18.36 -14.18 -11.34
N LEU A 161 -19.08 -13.31 -12.07
CA LEU A 161 -19.39 -13.50 -13.49
C LEU A 161 -18.22 -13.06 -14.39
N PHE A 162 -18.35 -13.37 -15.67
CA PHE A 162 -17.31 -13.15 -16.68
C PHE A 162 -17.78 -12.21 -17.78
N LEU A 163 -17.06 -11.11 -17.98
CA LEU A 163 -17.32 -10.14 -19.04
C LEU A 163 -16.35 -10.39 -20.22
N PRO A 164 -16.82 -10.69 -21.44
CA PRO A 164 -15.92 -10.85 -22.59
C PRO A 164 -15.28 -9.52 -22.93
N LEU A 165 -14.01 -9.48 -23.37
CA LEU A 165 -13.30 -8.27 -23.78
C LEU A 165 -13.52 -7.88 -25.25
N ALA A 166 -14.12 -8.76 -26.04
CA ALA A 166 -14.50 -8.49 -27.43
C ALA A 166 -15.84 -9.17 -27.76
N HIS A 167 -16.54 -8.67 -28.78
CA HIS A 167 -17.78 -9.29 -29.23
C HIS A 167 -17.52 -10.60 -29.98
N GLN A 168 -18.35 -11.63 -29.78
CA GLN A 168 -18.26 -12.91 -30.48
C GLN A 168 -18.33 -12.76 -32.02
N ALA A 169 -19.19 -11.86 -32.50
CA ALA A 169 -19.36 -11.58 -33.93
C ALA A 169 -18.36 -10.55 -34.49
N ALA A 170 -17.61 -9.85 -33.61
CA ALA A 170 -16.69 -8.79 -33.99
C ALA A 170 -15.49 -8.78 -33.01
N LEU A 171 -14.57 -9.73 -33.21
CA LEU A 171 -13.40 -9.96 -32.34
C LEU A 171 -12.46 -8.74 -32.20
N TYR A 172 -12.62 -7.74 -33.07
CA TYR A 172 -11.84 -6.50 -33.07
C TYR A 172 -12.53 -5.31 -32.40
N ALA A 173 -13.78 -5.47 -31.94
CA ALA A 173 -14.51 -4.42 -31.24
C ALA A 173 -14.41 -4.68 -29.72
N PRO A 174 -13.69 -3.85 -28.95
CA PRO A 174 -13.61 -4.02 -27.51
C PRO A 174 -14.96 -3.74 -26.86
N THR A 175 -15.32 -4.56 -25.88
CA THR A 175 -16.54 -4.39 -25.08
C THR A 175 -16.31 -3.51 -23.85
N ALA A 176 -15.07 -3.45 -23.36
CA ALA A 176 -14.70 -2.69 -22.18
C ALA A 176 -13.26 -2.15 -22.27
N VAL A 177 -13.01 -1.02 -21.61
CA VAL A 177 -11.69 -0.38 -21.55
C VAL A 177 -11.30 -0.10 -20.09
N PRO A 178 -10.01 -0.26 -19.72
CA PRO A 178 -9.58 0.04 -18.36
C PRO A 178 -9.68 1.53 -18.07
N ILE A 179 -10.09 1.88 -16.85
CA ILE A 179 -10.06 3.26 -16.33
C ILE A 179 -8.92 3.36 -15.31
N PRO A 180 -8.00 4.34 -15.46
CA PRO A 180 -6.96 4.56 -14.47
C PRO A 180 -7.54 4.84 -13.08
N MET A 181 -7.00 4.19 -12.06
CA MET A 181 -7.29 4.51 -10.67
C MET A 181 -6.12 5.31 -10.11
N THR A 182 -6.40 6.45 -9.48
CA THR A 182 -5.37 7.23 -8.79
C THR A 182 -5.43 6.96 -7.30
N THR A 183 -4.28 6.70 -6.68
CA THR A 183 -4.19 6.62 -5.22
C THR A 183 -4.13 8.03 -4.65
N THR A 184 -5.25 8.50 -4.12
CA THR A 184 -5.37 9.83 -3.52
C THR A 184 -5.88 9.67 -2.10
N LEU A 185 -4.98 9.86 -1.12
CA LEU A 185 -5.39 9.94 0.28
C LEU A 185 -5.93 11.34 0.55
N ALA A 186 -7.26 11.43 0.70
CA ALA A 186 -7.95 12.67 1.02
C ALA A 186 -9.02 12.43 2.09
N VAL A 187 -9.28 13.48 2.87
CA VAL A 187 -10.31 13.50 3.92
C VAL A 187 -11.44 14.42 3.46
N TYR A 188 -12.68 13.96 3.61
CA TYR A 188 -13.88 14.69 3.26
C TYR A 188 -14.86 14.70 4.44
N CYS A 189 -15.83 15.60 4.38
CA CYS A 189 -17.00 15.62 5.24
C CYS A 189 -18.25 15.41 4.38
N THR A 190 -19.21 14.64 4.87
CA THR A 190 -20.55 14.59 4.26
C THR A 190 -21.32 15.87 4.57
N GLY A 191 -22.03 16.38 3.57
CA GLY A 191 -22.85 17.59 3.68
C GLY A 191 -24.09 17.41 4.59
N PRO A 192 -25.09 18.30 4.45
CA PRO A 192 -26.30 18.27 5.28
C PRO A 192 -27.26 17.12 4.94
N THR A 193 -27.01 16.42 3.84
CA THR A 193 -27.83 15.28 3.36
C THR A 193 -27.06 13.98 3.51
N ARG A 194 -27.79 12.89 3.76
CA ARG A 194 -27.21 11.54 3.77
C ARG A 194 -26.64 11.20 2.40
N VAL A 195 -25.50 10.52 2.41
CA VAL A 195 -24.76 10.19 1.20
C VAL A 195 -24.85 8.69 0.95
N ARG A 196 -25.34 8.30 -0.23
CA ARG A 196 -25.44 6.89 -0.62
C ARG A 196 -24.07 6.32 -0.96
N THR A 197 -23.82 5.09 -0.51
CA THR A 197 -22.62 4.33 -0.84
C THR A 197 -22.93 3.21 -1.83
N PHE A 198 -21.98 2.94 -2.72
CA PHE A 198 -22.10 1.96 -3.79
C PHE A 198 -21.00 0.90 -3.64
N ARG A 199 -21.24 -0.37 -3.98
CA ARG A 199 -20.17 -1.40 -3.96
C ARG A 199 -19.14 -1.23 -5.08
N ARG A 200 -19.54 -0.55 -6.15
CA ARG A 200 -18.70 -0.20 -7.30
C ARG A 200 -19.07 1.21 -7.76
N PRO A 201 -18.16 1.93 -8.43
CA PRO A 201 -18.54 3.11 -9.20
C PRO A 201 -19.65 2.72 -10.18
N THR A 202 -20.79 3.40 -10.15
CA THR A 202 -21.89 3.12 -11.09
C THR A 202 -22.68 4.39 -11.37
N SER A 203 -23.08 4.56 -12.64
CA SER A 203 -24.02 5.60 -13.06
C SER A 203 -25.48 5.18 -12.90
N THR A 204 -25.76 3.88 -12.68
CA THR A 204 -27.10 3.35 -12.46
C THR A 204 -27.41 3.34 -10.96
N ALA A 205 -28.05 4.42 -10.51
CA ALA A 205 -28.21 4.77 -9.09
C ALA A 205 -29.12 3.83 -8.26
N GLU A 206 -29.89 2.94 -8.90
CA GLU A 206 -30.99 2.22 -8.23
C GLU A 206 -30.62 0.83 -7.67
N GLU A 207 -29.59 0.16 -8.19
CA GLU A 207 -29.36 -1.27 -7.87
C GLU A 207 -28.24 -1.57 -6.86
N ALA A 208 -27.44 -0.57 -6.46
CA ALA A 208 -26.18 -0.82 -5.73
C ALA A 208 -26.01 -0.06 -4.40
N THR A 209 -27.05 0.62 -3.91
CA THR A 209 -26.95 1.32 -2.61
C THR A 209 -26.83 0.30 -1.48
N THR A 210 -25.69 0.27 -0.77
CA THR A 210 -25.50 -0.70 0.33
C THR A 210 -25.92 -0.13 1.68
N PHE A 211 -25.48 1.09 1.97
CA PHE A 211 -25.90 1.85 3.16
C PHE A 211 -25.72 3.36 2.91
N GLU A 212 -26.27 4.17 3.80
CA GLU A 212 -26.14 5.63 3.74
C GLU A 212 -25.16 6.12 4.81
N LEU A 213 -24.21 6.95 4.41
CA LEU A 213 -23.39 7.71 5.33
C LEU A 213 -24.26 8.79 6.00
N PRO A 214 -24.16 8.97 7.32
CA PRO A 214 -24.85 10.04 8.02
C PRO A 214 -24.38 11.42 7.53
N CYS A 215 -25.20 12.44 7.77
CA CYS A 215 -24.82 13.83 7.54
C CYS A 215 -23.67 14.24 8.47
N HIS A 216 -22.86 15.21 8.09
CA HIS A 216 -21.76 15.75 8.92
C HIS A 216 -20.86 14.66 9.52
N THR A 217 -20.45 13.73 8.67
CA THR A 217 -19.56 12.62 9.03
C THR A 217 -18.26 12.77 8.27
N LEU A 218 -17.14 12.66 9.00
CA LEU A 218 -15.82 12.64 8.39
C LEU A 218 -15.59 11.29 7.71
N VAL A 219 -14.95 11.30 6.54
CA VAL A 219 -14.56 10.09 5.80
C VAL A 219 -13.18 10.28 5.18
N SER A 220 -12.41 9.20 5.08
CA SER A 220 -11.16 9.17 4.32
C SER A 220 -11.29 8.26 3.11
N THR A 221 -10.47 8.55 2.10
CA THR A 221 -10.51 7.86 0.81
C THR A 221 -9.12 7.39 0.41
N ASP A 222 -9.02 6.30 -0.36
CA ASP A 222 -7.74 5.73 -0.79
C ASP A 222 -7.58 5.58 -2.30
N LEU A 223 -8.68 5.48 -3.05
CA LEU A 223 -8.71 5.41 -4.50
C LEU A 223 -9.71 6.42 -5.07
N CYS A 224 -9.37 6.99 -6.23
CA CYS A 224 -10.26 7.78 -7.06
C CYS A 224 -10.30 7.23 -8.48
N VAL A 225 -11.48 7.28 -9.09
CA VAL A 225 -11.74 6.95 -10.49
C VAL A 225 -12.49 8.12 -11.12
N GLU A 226 -11.89 8.70 -12.15
CA GLU A 226 -12.50 9.76 -12.93
C GLU A 226 -13.05 9.22 -14.25
N THR A 227 -14.28 9.60 -14.56
CA THR A 227 -14.90 9.37 -15.86
C THR A 227 -15.21 10.71 -16.51
N ALA A 228 -15.62 10.69 -17.78
CA ALA A 228 -16.04 11.90 -18.49
C ALA A 228 -17.23 12.62 -17.81
N SER A 229 -18.05 11.92 -17.03
CA SER A 229 -19.28 12.47 -16.43
C SER A 229 -19.23 12.63 -14.91
N ALA A 230 -18.39 11.88 -14.20
CA ALA A 230 -18.31 11.88 -12.74
C ALA A 230 -16.99 11.34 -12.20
N ALA A 231 -16.61 11.79 -11.01
CA ALA A 231 -15.53 11.21 -10.21
C ALA A 231 -16.12 10.41 -9.04
N TYR A 232 -15.54 9.24 -8.77
CA TYR A 232 -15.91 8.38 -7.66
C TYR A 232 -14.68 8.13 -6.79
N VAL A 233 -14.86 8.24 -5.47
CA VAL A 233 -13.83 7.94 -4.49
C VAL A 233 -14.22 6.74 -3.66
N ARG A 234 -13.25 5.89 -3.32
CA ARG A 234 -13.46 4.74 -2.45
C ARG A 234 -13.18 5.12 -1.01
N LEU A 235 -14.07 4.74 -0.10
CA LEU A 235 -13.87 4.90 1.34
C LEU A 235 -12.74 3.97 1.80
N GLU A 236 -11.74 4.56 2.43
CA GLU A 236 -10.47 3.91 2.81
C GLU A 236 -10.70 2.63 3.60
N GLY A 237 -10.05 1.54 3.17
CA GLY A 237 -10.13 0.24 3.86
C GLY A 237 -11.47 -0.47 3.71
N THR A 238 -12.35 -0.02 2.81
CA THR A 238 -13.64 -0.66 2.52
C THR A 238 -13.80 -0.98 1.03
N GLU A 239 -14.89 -1.67 0.69
CA GLU A 239 -15.29 -1.90 -0.71
C GLU A 239 -16.25 -0.83 -1.25
N PHE A 240 -16.52 0.23 -0.49
CA PHE A 240 -17.58 1.18 -0.79
C PHE A 240 -17.08 2.44 -1.50
N TRP A 241 -17.85 2.88 -2.48
CA TRP A 241 -17.59 4.02 -3.35
C TRP A 241 -18.67 5.08 -3.18
N VAL A 242 -18.26 6.33 -3.35
CA VAL A 242 -19.11 7.50 -3.24
C VAL A 242 -18.76 8.47 -4.36
N PRO A 243 -19.74 9.14 -5.01
CA PRO A 243 -19.45 10.23 -5.92
C PRO A 243 -18.69 11.36 -5.20
N GLU A 244 -17.58 11.83 -5.76
CA GLU A 244 -16.78 12.86 -5.07
C GLU A 244 -17.54 14.18 -4.93
N ASN A 245 -18.40 14.50 -5.89
CA ASN A 245 -19.17 15.76 -5.93
C ASN A 245 -20.22 15.91 -4.82
N VAL A 246 -20.54 14.83 -4.07
CA VAL A 246 -21.44 14.89 -2.91
C VAL A 246 -20.69 14.98 -1.58
N LEU A 247 -19.36 15.14 -1.64
CA LEU A 247 -18.47 15.24 -0.49
C LEU A 247 -17.76 16.59 -0.47
N ASP A 248 -17.64 17.18 0.72
CA ASP A 248 -16.90 18.42 0.93
C ASP A 248 -15.47 18.10 1.37
N LYS A 249 -14.49 18.42 0.53
CA LYS A 249 -13.07 18.14 0.81
C LYS A 249 -12.59 18.95 2.01
N CYS A 250 -12.02 18.28 3.01
CA CYS A 250 -11.48 18.93 4.20
C CYS A 250 -10.07 19.49 3.94
N ASN A 251 -9.83 20.71 4.40
CA ASN A 251 -8.49 21.28 4.43
C ASN A 251 -7.76 20.77 5.68
N LEU A 252 -6.74 19.95 5.47
CA LEU A 252 -5.89 19.46 6.55
C LEU A 252 -4.95 20.57 7.02
N ASN A 253 -4.78 20.68 8.34
CA ASN A 253 -3.76 21.53 8.91
C ASN A 253 -2.38 20.88 8.73
N ALA A 254 -1.54 21.54 7.95
CA ALA A 254 -0.18 21.08 7.66
C ALA A 254 0.83 21.39 8.78
N ALA A 255 0.45 22.17 9.80
CA ALA A 255 1.31 22.41 10.94
C ALA A 255 1.56 21.10 11.70
N ARG A 256 2.81 20.87 12.12
CA ARG A 256 3.13 19.80 13.07
C ARG A 256 2.61 20.24 14.44
N GLY A 257 1.69 19.47 15.00
CA GLY A 257 1.14 19.66 16.34
C GLY A 257 1.59 18.53 17.28
N LEU A 258 1.76 18.87 18.55
CA LEU A 258 1.91 17.88 19.62
C LEU A 258 0.58 17.84 20.38
N CYS A 259 -0.02 16.66 20.51
CA CYS A 259 -1.33 16.49 21.11
C CYS A 259 -1.25 15.56 22.32
N HIS A 260 -1.76 16.04 23.44
CA HIS A 260 -1.92 15.24 24.66
C HIS A 260 -3.26 14.51 24.62
N VAL A 261 -3.23 13.20 24.83
CA VAL A 261 -4.43 12.36 24.86
C VAL A 261 -5.03 12.42 26.25
N ILE A 262 -6.12 13.17 26.40
CA ILE A 262 -6.79 13.39 27.69
C ILE A 262 -7.51 12.13 28.16
N ASP A 263 -8.27 11.51 27.27
CA ASP A 263 -8.99 10.27 27.49
C ASP A 263 -8.47 9.16 26.57
N ALA A 264 -8.50 7.91 27.03
CA ALA A 264 -8.11 6.79 26.19
C ALA A 264 -8.95 6.77 24.90
N ALA A 265 -8.29 6.69 23.76
CA ALA A 265 -8.89 6.81 22.44
C ALA A 265 -8.63 5.56 21.60
N GLU A 266 -9.60 5.17 20.78
CA GLU A 266 -9.43 4.09 19.82
C GLU A 266 -8.82 4.63 18.52
N VAL A 267 -7.78 3.95 18.02
CA VAL A 267 -7.23 4.22 16.70
C VAL A 267 -8.06 3.45 15.69
N LEU A 268 -8.67 4.19 14.78
CA LEU A 268 -9.48 3.65 13.71
C LEU A 268 -8.61 3.42 12.47
N GLY A 269 -8.90 2.37 11.71
CA GLY A 269 -8.20 2.05 10.47
C GLY A 269 -8.48 3.02 9.32
N ASN A 270 -9.49 3.87 9.47
CA ASN A 270 -9.90 4.90 8.53
C ASN A 270 -10.59 6.05 9.29
N ALA A 271 -10.84 7.18 8.62
CA ALA A 271 -11.53 8.32 9.22
C ALA A 271 -13.06 8.17 9.24
N LEU A 272 -13.61 6.96 9.03
CA LEU A 272 -15.04 6.69 9.07
C LEU A 272 -15.50 6.55 10.53
N VAL A 273 -16.19 7.54 11.05
CA VAL A 273 -16.74 7.50 12.42
C VAL A 273 -18.10 6.79 12.40
N GLY A 274 -18.15 5.53 12.82
CA GLY A 274 -19.40 4.74 12.93
C GLY A 274 -19.34 3.34 12.32
N LEU A 275 -20.43 2.94 11.62
CA LEU A 275 -20.59 1.62 11.00
C LEU A 275 -19.47 1.34 9.97
N GLY A 276 -18.71 0.26 10.20
CA GLY A 276 -17.63 -0.17 9.31
C GLY A 276 -16.23 0.30 9.71
N SER A 277 -16.11 1.11 10.76
CA SER A 277 -14.80 1.47 11.33
C SER A 277 -14.17 0.28 12.04
N VAL A 278 -12.92 -0.03 11.71
CA VAL A 278 -12.16 -1.10 12.39
C VAL A 278 -11.22 -0.43 13.38
N VAL A 279 -11.40 -0.73 14.67
CA VAL A 279 -10.43 -0.36 15.70
C VAL A 279 -9.16 -1.17 15.46
N VAL A 280 -8.10 -0.49 15.04
CA VAL A 280 -6.80 -1.10 14.78
C VAL A 280 -5.90 -1.07 16.01
N ASN A 281 -6.14 -0.13 16.94
CA ASN A 281 -5.36 -0.01 18.17
C ASN A 281 -6.08 0.83 19.23
N LYS A 282 -5.47 0.96 20.41
CA LYS A 282 -5.87 1.89 21.46
C LYS A 282 -4.71 2.79 21.86
N ILE A 283 -4.99 4.05 22.13
CA ILE A 283 -4.09 5.04 22.70
C ILE A 283 -4.60 5.33 24.11
N TYR A 284 -3.73 5.26 25.10
CA TYR A 284 -4.13 5.44 26.48
C TYR A 284 -4.11 6.93 26.86
N ALA A 285 -4.93 7.30 27.85
CA ALA A 285 -4.84 8.62 28.46
C ALA A 285 -3.39 8.90 28.93
N GLY A 286 -2.91 10.12 28.73
CA GLY A 286 -1.54 10.54 29.03
C GLY A 286 -0.54 10.38 27.87
N SER A 287 -0.94 9.77 26.75
CA SER A 287 -0.03 9.59 25.59
C SER A 287 0.18 10.91 24.85
N LEU A 288 1.38 11.11 24.28
CA LEU A 288 1.64 12.22 23.36
C LEU A 288 1.65 11.75 21.90
N LEU A 289 0.92 12.46 21.06
CA LEU A 289 0.86 12.22 19.62
C LEU A 289 1.51 13.38 18.88
N VAL A 290 2.40 13.06 17.95
CA VAL A 290 2.84 14.00 16.93
C VAL A 290 1.85 13.90 15.78
N CYS A 291 1.14 14.98 15.54
CA CYS A 291 0.09 15.06 14.52
C CYS A 291 0.60 15.92 13.37
N HIS A 292 0.53 15.40 12.15
CA HIS A 292 0.78 16.16 10.93
C HIS A 292 -0.34 15.87 9.93
N GLY A 293 -0.94 16.91 9.36
CA GLY A 293 -2.12 16.76 8.51
C GLY A 293 -3.34 16.34 9.32
N TYR A 294 -3.82 17.21 10.20
CA TYR A 294 -4.97 16.96 11.07
C TYR A 294 -6.15 17.89 10.77
N VAL A 295 -7.36 17.49 11.18
CA VAL A 295 -8.57 18.30 11.12
C VAL A 295 -9.28 18.26 12.47
N LEU A 296 -9.79 19.42 12.90
CA LEU A 296 -10.68 19.50 14.05
C LEU A 296 -12.12 19.34 13.54
N PHE A 297 -12.82 18.33 14.02
CA PHE A 297 -14.17 18.03 13.59
C PHE A 297 -15.03 17.64 14.78
N ASN A 298 -16.20 18.29 14.94
CA ASN A 298 -17.10 18.12 16.09
C ASN A 298 -16.41 18.20 17.47
N GLY A 299 -15.40 19.07 17.61
CA GLY A 299 -14.63 19.22 18.86
C GLY A 299 -13.58 18.14 19.10
N HIS A 300 -13.43 17.17 18.19
CA HIS A 300 -12.42 16.13 18.26
C HIS A 300 -11.29 16.38 17.26
N LEU A 301 -10.07 16.00 17.65
CA LEU A 301 -8.91 16.00 16.76
C LEU A 301 -8.89 14.70 15.95
N HIS A 302 -9.02 14.82 14.64
CA HIS A 302 -8.81 13.73 13.70
C HIS A 302 -7.46 13.94 13.02
N CYS A 303 -6.53 13.03 13.25
CA CYS A 303 -5.22 13.08 12.64
C CYS A 303 -4.83 11.71 12.13
N ARG A 304 -4.04 11.68 11.07
CA ARG A 304 -3.33 10.45 10.72
C ARG A 304 -2.24 10.26 11.77
N VAL A 305 -2.35 9.19 12.55
CA VAL A 305 -1.28 8.80 13.46
C VAL A 305 -0.11 8.30 12.62
N GLN A 306 0.80 9.20 12.27
CA GLN A 306 2.06 8.85 11.64
C GLN A 306 3.06 8.55 12.76
N ASN A 307 3.52 7.30 12.79
CA ASN A 307 4.58 6.80 13.64
C ASN A 307 4.22 6.76 15.13
N TYR A 308 3.94 5.55 15.61
CA TYR A 308 3.85 5.22 17.02
C TYR A 308 5.23 5.38 17.69
N ILE A 309 5.63 6.59 18.06
CA ILE A 309 6.95 6.75 18.72
C ILE A 309 6.90 6.30 20.21
N GLU A 310 5.74 5.86 20.70
CA GLU A 310 5.61 5.19 22.01
C GLU A 310 5.68 3.66 21.97
N GLN A 311 5.82 3.04 20.79
CA GLN A 311 5.96 1.59 20.69
C GLN A 311 7.27 1.10 21.35
N PRO A 312 7.28 -0.13 21.86
CA PRO A 312 8.51 -0.74 22.36
C PRO A 312 9.60 -0.77 21.28
N PRO A 313 10.90 -0.57 21.63
CA PRO A 313 12.00 -0.63 20.67
C PRO A 313 11.95 -1.85 19.74
N SER A 314 11.48 -3.01 20.24
CA SER A 314 11.34 -4.24 19.46
C SER A 314 10.51 -4.10 18.17
N HIS A 315 9.53 -3.19 18.13
CA HIS A 315 8.67 -2.99 16.94
C HIS A 315 9.42 -2.43 15.74
N PHE A 316 10.55 -1.80 16.02
CA PHE A 316 11.43 -1.17 15.05
C PHE A 316 12.59 -2.10 14.67
N VAL A 317 12.69 -3.29 15.27
CA VAL A 317 13.58 -4.36 14.80
C VAL A 317 12.84 -5.11 13.70
N SER A 318 13.24 -4.92 12.44
CA SER A 318 12.58 -5.59 11.31
C SER A 318 12.93 -7.08 11.27
N THR A 319 14.22 -7.41 11.34
CA THR A 319 14.67 -8.79 11.28
C THR A 319 16.06 -8.95 11.88
N ILE A 320 16.34 -10.15 12.39
CA ILE A 320 17.67 -10.61 12.79
C ILE A 320 17.80 -12.04 12.28
N ALA A 321 18.89 -12.33 11.57
CA ALA A 321 19.21 -13.65 11.05
C ALA A 321 20.64 -14.01 11.41
N LEU A 322 20.84 -15.28 11.80
CA LEU A 322 22.12 -15.83 12.24
C LEU A 322 22.34 -17.19 11.56
N CYS A 323 23.56 -17.45 11.10
CA CYS A 323 23.99 -18.79 10.70
C CYS A 323 25.53 -18.90 10.84
N GLY A 324 26.00 -19.54 11.90
CA GLY A 324 27.42 -19.59 12.23
C GLY A 324 28.01 -18.18 12.37
N ALA A 325 29.05 -17.87 11.59
CA ALA A 325 29.66 -16.54 11.55
C ALA A 325 28.88 -15.50 10.73
N GLN A 326 27.86 -15.93 9.97
CA GLN A 326 27.04 -15.05 9.14
C GLN A 326 25.94 -14.41 9.98
N TYR A 327 25.75 -13.11 9.79
CA TYR A 327 24.70 -12.38 10.49
C TYR A 327 24.15 -11.22 9.67
N LEU A 328 22.87 -10.94 9.88
CA LEU A 328 22.16 -9.80 9.31
C LEU A 328 21.15 -9.29 10.34
N GLY A 329 21.21 -8.01 10.67
CA GLY A 329 20.23 -7.30 11.47
C GLY A 329 19.76 -6.06 10.71
N VAL A 330 18.45 -5.83 10.69
CA VAL A 330 17.85 -4.61 10.12
C VAL A 330 17.05 -3.91 11.21
N LEU A 331 17.53 -2.73 11.59
CA LEU A 331 17.01 -1.91 12.69
C LEU A 331 16.47 -0.61 12.10
N ARG A 332 15.22 -0.25 12.40
CA ARG A 332 14.61 1.00 11.95
C ARG A 332 14.78 2.07 13.01
N GLU A 333 15.78 2.93 12.83
CA GLU A 333 16.02 4.03 13.75
C GLU A 333 14.97 5.12 13.56
N VAL A 334 14.31 5.48 14.66
CA VAL A 334 13.37 6.60 14.69
C VAL A 334 14.15 7.84 15.11
N GLN A 335 14.24 8.80 14.20
CA GLN A 335 14.88 10.09 14.45
C GLN A 335 14.01 10.99 15.34
N GLU A 336 14.59 12.05 15.89
CA GLU A 336 13.87 12.99 16.76
C GLU A 336 12.68 13.66 16.06
N ASP A 337 12.81 13.92 14.76
CA ASP A 337 11.77 14.51 13.91
C ASP A 337 10.67 13.51 13.49
N GLY A 338 10.80 12.25 13.92
CA GLY A 338 9.90 11.15 13.64
C GLY A 338 10.16 10.42 12.32
N SER A 339 11.19 10.78 11.54
CA SER A 339 11.58 10.00 10.36
C SER A 339 12.15 8.63 10.77
N GLU A 340 12.11 7.69 9.84
CA GLU A 340 12.63 6.33 10.03
C GLU A 340 13.71 6.01 9.00
N ASP A 341 14.89 5.62 9.49
CA ASP A 341 16.01 5.18 8.69
C ASP A 341 16.36 3.72 8.98
N ASP A 342 16.56 2.93 7.93
CA ASP A 342 16.93 1.53 8.04
C ASP A 342 18.45 1.43 8.24
N VAL A 343 18.87 0.94 9.41
CA VAL A 343 20.27 0.60 9.73
C VAL A 343 20.47 -0.89 9.54
N ILE A 344 21.28 -1.25 8.55
CA ILE A 344 21.63 -2.63 8.22
C ILE A 344 22.98 -2.96 8.84
N VAL A 345 23.01 -4.00 9.69
CA VAL A 345 24.20 -4.50 10.37
C VAL A 345 24.42 -5.93 9.89
N ALA A 346 25.46 -6.14 9.08
CA ALA A 346 25.68 -7.41 8.41
C ALA A 346 27.17 -7.80 8.41
N GLY A 347 27.45 -9.09 8.40
CA GLY A 347 28.81 -9.60 8.28
C GLY A 347 28.86 -11.08 7.92
N GLY A 348 29.92 -11.46 7.20
CA GLY A 348 30.12 -12.84 6.74
C GLY A 348 29.09 -13.34 5.72
N LEU A 349 28.29 -12.44 5.12
CA LEU A 349 27.22 -12.83 4.19
C LEU A 349 27.76 -13.30 2.84
N PRO A 350 27.06 -14.21 2.14
CA PRO A 350 27.33 -14.55 0.75
C PRO A 350 27.32 -13.31 -0.16
N THR A 351 28.15 -13.33 -1.22
CA THR A 351 28.31 -12.21 -2.14
C THR A 351 27.01 -11.83 -2.85
N ASP A 352 26.23 -12.82 -3.27
CA ASP A 352 24.94 -12.61 -3.95
C ASP A 352 23.89 -11.95 -3.04
N LEU A 353 23.90 -12.28 -1.74
CA LEU A 353 23.09 -11.60 -0.75
C LEU A 353 23.57 -10.15 -0.52
N CYS A 354 24.88 -9.92 -0.46
CA CYS A 354 25.42 -8.56 -0.35
C CYS A 354 24.97 -7.67 -1.52
N ASP A 355 25.03 -8.20 -2.75
CA ASP A 355 24.58 -7.50 -3.95
C ASP A 355 23.07 -7.19 -3.89
N LEU A 356 22.26 -8.14 -3.46
CA LEU A 356 20.82 -7.92 -3.25
C LEU A 356 20.56 -6.82 -2.22
N LEU A 357 21.26 -6.84 -1.09
CA LEU A 357 21.10 -5.81 -0.05
C LEU A 357 21.47 -4.41 -0.59
N ALA A 358 22.53 -4.32 -1.41
CA ALA A 358 22.91 -3.07 -2.07
C ALA A 358 21.82 -2.57 -3.04
N VAL A 359 21.18 -3.48 -3.79
CA VAL A 359 20.01 -3.17 -4.64
C VAL A 359 18.85 -2.68 -3.79
N CYS A 360 18.56 -3.35 -2.66
CA CYS A 360 17.49 -2.95 -1.76
C CYS A 360 17.71 -1.53 -1.22
N VAL A 361 18.92 -1.20 -0.80
CA VAL A 361 19.26 0.15 -0.32
C VAL A 361 19.12 1.18 -1.44
N ARG A 362 19.70 0.92 -2.62
CA ARG A 362 19.68 1.84 -3.76
C ARG A 362 18.26 2.13 -4.25
N ASP A 363 17.42 1.09 -4.34
CA ASP A 363 16.08 1.20 -4.93
C ASP A 363 15.00 1.42 -3.86
N SER A 364 15.41 1.77 -2.63
CA SER A 364 14.53 2.12 -1.50
C SER A 364 13.55 1.00 -1.10
N TRP A 365 14.04 -0.23 -1.07
CA TRP A 365 13.32 -1.38 -0.49
C TRP A 365 13.55 -1.45 1.02
N ARG A 366 12.46 -1.65 1.75
CA ARG A 366 12.45 -1.91 3.19
C ARG A 366 12.36 -3.40 3.46
N ILE A 367 13.42 -3.95 4.03
CA ILE A 367 13.49 -5.36 4.40
C ILE A 367 12.54 -5.62 5.56
N GLN A 368 11.59 -6.52 5.36
CA GLN A 368 10.59 -6.92 6.35
C GLN A 368 11.02 -8.19 7.09
N HIS A 369 11.69 -9.11 6.40
CA HIS A 369 12.16 -10.37 6.96
C HIS A 369 13.38 -10.87 6.21
N ALA A 370 14.33 -11.48 6.91
CA ALA A 370 15.42 -12.23 6.32
C ALA A 370 15.68 -13.51 7.10
N ALA A 371 16.20 -14.52 6.43
CA ALA A 371 16.61 -15.77 7.03
C ALA A 371 17.92 -16.24 6.41
N LEU A 372 18.83 -16.74 7.25
CA LEU A 372 20.08 -17.36 6.87
C LEU A 372 20.01 -18.84 7.26
N GLY A 373 20.62 -19.69 6.44
CA GLY A 373 20.63 -21.13 6.63
C GLY A 373 21.96 -21.75 6.21
N PRO A 374 22.15 -23.04 6.51
CA PRO A 374 23.38 -23.75 6.18
C PRO A 374 23.69 -23.72 4.67
N HIS A 375 24.96 -23.91 4.33
CA HIS A 375 25.44 -23.96 2.94
C HIS A 375 25.15 -22.69 2.13
N ASP A 376 25.22 -21.50 2.75
CA ASP A 376 24.92 -20.22 2.10
C ASP A 376 23.49 -20.13 1.54
N THR A 377 22.54 -20.80 2.22
CA THR A 377 21.12 -20.64 1.89
C THR A 377 20.57 -19.39 2.55
N TRP A 378 19.83 -18.58 1.81
CA TRP A 378 19.26 -17.34 2.35
C TRP A 378 17.91 -17.00 1.71
N PHE A 379 17.12 -16.20 2.42
CA PHE A 379 15.83 -15.66 1.99
C PHE A 379 15.68 -14.22 2.48
N VAL A 380 15.13 -13.35 1.64
CA VAL A 380 14.83 -11.94 1.96
C VAL A 380 13.46 -11.57 1.43
N ALA A 381 12.63 -10.96 2.27
CA ALA A 381 11.36 -10.33 1.90
C ALA A 381 11.44 -8.82 2.15
N ALA A 382 11.03 -8.01 1.16
CA ALA A 382 11.05 -6.56 1.27
C ALA A 382 9.85 -5.89 0.59
N THR A 383 9.55 -4.66 1.00
CA THR A 383 8.51 -3.80 0.43
C THR A 383 9.11 -2.50 -0.07
N LYS A 384 8.65 -1.97 -1.20
CA LYS A 384 9.20 -0.73 -1.75
C LYS A 384 8.62 0.49 -1.01
N LYS A 385 9.47 1.40 -0.54
CA LYS A 385 9.04 2.60 0.20
C LYS A 385 8.11 3.46 -0.68
N GLY A 386 6.91 3.76 -0.19
CA GLY A 386 5.93 4.61 -0.88
C GLY A 386 5.17 3.93 -2.03
N ALA A 387 5.30 2.61 -2.21
CA ALA A 387 4.57 1.86 -3.22
C ALA A 387 3.91 0.60 -2.62
N THR A 388 2.96 0.01 -3.34
CA THR A 388 2.33 -1.28 -2.98
C THR A 388 3.17 -2.49 -3.41
N ALA A 389 4.32 -2.26 -4.05
CA ALA A 389 5.20 -3.31 -4.52
C ALA A 389 5.90 -4.02 -3.35
N ALA A 390 5.86 -5.34 -3.39
CA ALA A 390 6.51 -6.21 -2.41
C ALA A 390 7.16 -7.39 -3.16
N ALA A 391 8.29 -7.88 -2.67
CA ALA A 391 9.09 -8.88 -3.35
C ALA A 391 9.80 -9.79 -2.36
N CYS A 392 10.09 -11.00 -2.81
CA CYS A 392 10.88 -11.99 -2.08
C CYS A 392 11.95 -12.58 -2.99
N TRP A 393 13.12 -12.79 -2.41
CA TRP A 393 14.28 -13.37 -3.08
C TRP A 393 14.83 -14.47 -2.19
N ALA A 394 15.45 -15.47 -2.82
CA ALA A 394 16.18 -16.51 -2.13
C ALA A 394 17.40 -16.89 -2.95
N SER A 395 18.37 -17.50 -2.27
CA SER A 395 19.57 -18.01 -2.89
C SER A 395 19.29 -19.12 -3.92
N ALA A 396 20.20 -19.28 -4.88
CA ALA A 396 20.09 -20.29 -5.94
C ALA A 396 20.15 -21.75 -5.43
N ASN A 397 20.65 -21.95 -4.21
CA ASN A 397 20.72 -23.24 -3.52
C ASN A 397 19.58 -23.43 -2.49
N ALA A 398 18.69 -22.45 -2.30
CA ALA A 398 17.53 -22.62 -1.43
C ALA A 398 16.62 -23.79 -1.91
N PRO A 399 15.89 -24.48 -1.02
CA PRO A 399 15.04 -25.60 -1.41
C PRO A 399 14.04 -25.22 -2.52
N ALA A 400 13.94 -26.03 -3.58
CA ALA A 400 13.07 -25.72 -4.73
C ALA A 400 11.60 -25.55 -4.32
N ARG A 401 11.13 -26.35 -3.34
CA ARG A 401 9.78 -26.21 -2.78
C ARG A 401 9.56 -24.86 -2.10
N LEU A 402 10.57 -24.31 -1.42
CA LEU A 402 10.51 -22.97 -0.86
C LEU A 402 10.40 -21.96 -1.99
N ARG A 403 11.32 -22.02 -2.98
CA ARG A 403 11.36 -21.05 -4.08
C ARG A 403 10.05 -20.98 -4.87
N ASN A 404 9.42 -22.13 -5.10
CA ASN A 404 8.15 -22.22 -5.82
C ASN A 404 6.96 -21.71 -4.99
N ALA A 405 7.10 -21.66 -3.66
CA ALA A 405 6.06 -21.18 -2.74
C ALA A 405 6.16 -19.68 -2.43
N MET A 406 7.31 -19.05 -2.73
CA MET A 406 7.55 -17.65 -2.37
C MET A 406 6.53 -16.71 -3.02
N LYS A 407 5.91 -15.87 -2.18
CA LYS A 407 5.07 -14.74 -2.57
C LYS A 407 5.66 -13.46 -1.99
N SER A 408 5.10 -12.33 -2.37
CA SER A 408 5.64 -10.99 -2.08
C SER A 408 5.74 -10.59 -0.60
N SER A 409 5.17 -11.34 0.35
CA SER A 409 5.14 -11.01 1.80
C SER A 409 5.47 -12.20 2.72
N GLY A 410 6.23 -13.17 2.22
CA GLY A 410 6.56 -14.38 2.98
C GLY A 410 7.59 -14.19 4.10
N ARG A 411 7.61 -15.12 5.04
CA ARG A 411 8.67 -15.30 6.05
C ARG A 411 9.20 -16.72 5.98
N ALA A 412 10.50 -16.88 6.18
CA ALA A 412 11.15 -18.18 6.14
C ALA A 412 12.03 -18.41 7.37
N ALA A 413 12.30 -19.67 7.68
CA ALA A 413 13.33 -20.12 8.60
C ALA A 413 13.99 -21.37 8.03
N PHE A 414 15.31 -21.47 8.17
CA PHE A 414 16.08 -22.62 7.73
C PHE A 414 16.57 -23.42 8.93
N GLY A 415 16.58 -24.74 8.78
CA GLY A 415 17.18 -25.69 9.73
C GLY A 415 18.27 -26.50 9.04
N ASN A 416 18.74 -27.54 9.72
CA ASN A 416 19.73 -28.46 9.17
C ASN A 416 19.10 -29.45 8.16
N ALA A 417 19.95 -30.15 7.41
CA ALA A 417 19.55 -31.21 6.48
C ALA A 417 18.48 -30.79 5.44
N GLY A 418 18.50 -29.54 5.01
CA GLY A 418 17.55 -29.00 4.04
C GLY A 418 16.16 -28.71 4.63
N SER A 419 16.00 -28.78 5.96
CA SER A 419 14.77 -28.41 6.63
C SER A 419 14.48 -26.92 6.47
N PHE A 420 13.24 -26.58 6.15
CA PHE A 420 12.80 -25.19 6.07
C PHE A 420 11.33 -25.05 6.42
N VAL A 421 10.98 -23.87 6.91
CA VAL A 421 9.59 -23.42 7.07
C VAL A 421 9.45 -22.13 6.29
N TYR A 422 8.42 -22.05 5.46
CA TYR A 422 7.98 -20.83 4.79
C TYR A 422 6.51 -20.59 5.15
N LEU A 423 6.15 -19.34 5.43
CA LEU A 423 4.76 -18.95 5.58
C LEU A 423 4.48 -17.57 5.00
N ASP A 424 3.31 -17.44 4.39
CA ASP A 424 2.69 -16.17 4.04
C ASP A 424 1.27 -16.08 4.63
N ALA A 425 0.48 -15.11 4.20
CA ALA A 425 -0.87 -14.89 4.71
C ALA A 425 -1.85 -16.07 4.48
N MET A 426 -1.57 -16.94 3.50
CA MET A 426 -2.51 -17.99 3.04
C MET A 426 -1.92 -19.39 3.09
N THR A 427 -0.60 -19.52 3.20
CA THR A 427 0.10 -20.79 3.02
C THR A 427 1.19 -20.97 4.04
N VAL A 428 1.29 -22.19 4.58
CA VAL A 428 2.44 -22.69 5.32
C VAL A 428 3.02 -23.82 4.49
N VAL A 429 4.32 -23.75 4.20
CA VAL A 429 5.04 -24.76 3.43
C VAL A 429 6.26 -25.18 4.23
N VAL A 430 6.32 -26.45 4.57
CA VAL A 430 7.48 -27.05 5.22
C VAL A 430 8.16 -28.05 4.28
N GLY A 431 9.45 -28.26 4.48
CA GLY A 431 10.21 -29.30 3.79
C GLY A 431 11.40 -29.75 4.62
N GLY A 432 11.96 -30.91 4.25
CA GLY A 432 12.98 -31.59 5.04
C GLY A 432 12.39 -32.29 6.28
N ASP A 433 13.24 -32.48 7.29
CA ASP A 433 12.86 -33.05 8.58
C ASP A 433 12.40 -31.94 9.53
N VAL A 434 11.18 -31.44 9.31
CA VAL A 434 10.51 -30.47 10.19
C VAL A 434 9.47 -31.21 11.02
N PRO A 435 9.35 -30.93 12.33
CA PRO A 435 8.36 -31.62 13.14
C PRO A 435 6.92 -31.38 12.66
N GLN A 436 6.13 -32.46 12.51
CA GLN A 436 4.76 -32.39 11.96
C GLN A 436 3.82 -31.51 12.80
N GLU A 437 4.08 -31.39 14.10
CA GLU A 437 3.27 -30.56 14.98
C GLU A 437 3.42 -29.07 14.65
N LEU A 438 4.62 -28.63 14.23
CA LEU A 438 4.89 -27.24 13.87
C LEU A 438 4.03 -26.76 12.70
N GLU A 439 3.91 -27.56 11.64
CA GLU A 439 3.12 -27.20 10.46
C GLU A 439 1.65 -26.98 10.82
N ARG A 440 1.05 -27.90 11.58
CA ARG A 440 -0.33 -27.76 12.05
C ARG A 440 -0.49 -26.55 12.97
N TYR A 441 0.45 -26.36 13.89
CA TYR A 441 0.40 -25.26 14.85
C TYR A 441 0.45 -23.89 14.16
N LEU A 442 1.32 -23.73 13.15
CA LEU A 442 1.42 -22.52 12.36
C LEU A 442 0.17 -22.31 11.48
N ALA A 443 -0.37 -23.37 10.87
CA ALA A 443 -1.57 -23.28 10.03
C ALA A 443 -2.85 -22.88 10.80
N GLN A 444 -2.92 -23.20 12.09
CA GLN A 444 -4.04 -22.86 12.97
C GLN A 444 -3.90 -21.48 13.63
N ALA A 445 -2.73 -20.84 13.51
CA ALA A 445 -2.48 -19.55 14.15
C ALA A 445 -3.06 -18.40 13.32
N ARG A 446 -3.87 -17.55 13.96
CA ARG A 446 -4.31 -16.28 13.36
C ARG A 446 -3.14 -15.31 13.17
N ARG A 447 -2.16 -15.36 14.07
CA ARG A 447 -0.99 -14.49 14.06
C ARG A 447 0.23 -15.25 14.56
N VAL A 448 1.26 -15.33 13.71
CA VAL A 448 2.58 -15.87 14.04
C VAL A 448 3.53 -14.72 14.34
N TYR A 449 4.04 -14.61 15.57
CA TYR A 449 4.96 -13.55 15.97
C TYR A 449 6.39 -13.86 15.51
N THR A 450 6.91 -15.02 15.90
CA THR A 450 8.26 -15.49 15.53
C THR A 450 8.28 -17.01 15.47
N PHE A 451 9.16 -17.58 14.66
CA PHE A 451 9.37 -19.01 14.54
C PHE A 451 10.80 -19.28 14.06
N SER A 452 11.35 -20.42 14.46
CA SER A 452 12.74 -20.79 14.12
C SER A 452 12.88 -22.31 14.13
N LEU A 453 13.85 -22.79 13.35
CA LEU A 453 14.29 -24.18 13.37
C LEU A 453 15.65 -24.24 14.08
N HIS A 454 15.83 -25.25 14.92
CA HIS A 454 17.09 -25.50 15.61
C HIS A 454 17.95 -26.50 14.81
N SER A 455 19.27 -26.37 14.97
CA SER A 455 20.25 -27.22 14.28
C SER A 455 20.09 -28.72 14.58
N THR A 456 19.52 -29.08 15.73
CA THR A 456 19.27 -30.49 16.13
C THR A 456 17.93 -31.04 15.61
N GLY A 457 17.24 -30.34 14.72
CA GLY A 457 15.90 -30.73 14.22
C GLY A 457 14.74 -30.32 15.13
N GLY A 458 15.00 -29.48 16.14
CA GLY A 458 13.97 -28.85 16.96
C GLY A 458 13.29 -27.68 16.27
N ALA A 459 12.14 -27.27 16.77
CA ALA A 459 11.38 -26.14 16.28
C ALA A 459 10.74 -25.33 17.41
N PHE A 460 10.68 -24.02 17.18
CA PHE A 460 10.03 -23.06 18.06
C PHE A 460 9.07 -22.19 17.26
N ALA A 461 7.89 -21.91 17.82
CA ALA A 461 6.99 -20.89 17.30
C ALA A 461 6.25 -20.18 18.43
N LYS A 462 6.25 -18.85 18.41
CA LYS A 462 5.36 -18.01 19.23
C LYS A 462 4.24 -17.47 18.35
N THR A 463 3.00 -17.78 18.72
CA THR A 463 1.78 -17.37 18.02
C THR A 463 0.78 -16.73 18.98
N ASN A 464 -0.37 -16.30 18.47
CA ASN A 464 -1.50 -15.89 19.31
C ASN A 464 -2.10 -17.05 20.14
N ASN A 465 -1.79 -18.31 19.80
CA ASN A 465 -2.23 -19.50 20.52
C ASN A 465 -1.23 -19.92 21.63
N GLY A 466 -0.16 -19.14 21.84
CA GLY A 466 0.87 -19.42 22.84
C GLY A 466 2.24 -19.70 22.22
N VAL A 467 3.02 -20.55 22.89
CA VAL A 467 4.37 -20.95 22.47
C VAL A 467 4.41 -22.46 22.24
N LEU A 468 4.89 -22.87 21.07
CA LEU A 468 5.25 -24.25 20.76
C LEU A 468 6.77 -24.41 20.89
N LEU A 469 7.17 -25.44 21.62
CA LEU A 469 8.55 -25.93 21.71
C LEU A 469 8.54 -27.43 21.38
N ASP A 470 9.10 -27.81 20.24
CA ASP A 470 9.21 -29.20 19.82
C ASP A 470 10.68 -29.57 19.65
N LYS A 471 11.16 -30.57 20.41
CA LYS A 471 12.57 -31.02 20.43
C LYS A 471 13.58 -29.88 20.61
N MET A 472 13.20 -28.81 21.31
CA MET A 472 14.09 -27.69 21.64
C MET A 472 14.93 -28.02 22.88
N PRO A 473 16.18 -27.53 22.97
CA PRO A 473 16.99 -27.66 24.18
C PRO A 473 16.29 -27.07 25.42
N THR A 474 16.50 -27.69 26.59
CA THR A 474 15.86 -27.25 27.85
C THR A 474 16.24 -25.82 28.24
N TRP A 475 17.48 -25.42 27.97
CA TRP A 475 17.95 -24.05 28.21
C TRP A 475 17.15 -23.02 27.42
N PHE A 476 16.63 -23.37 26.24
CA PHE A 476 15.89 -22.42 25.41
C PHE A 476 14.58 -21.99 26.08
N ALA A 477 13.92 -22.94 26.73
CA ALA A 477 12.73 -22.64 27.51
C ALA A 477 13.06 -21.71 28.69
N THR A 478 14.15 -21.93 29.42
CA THR A 478 14.51 -21.12 30.59
C THR A 478 15.05 -19.74 30.21
N ASP A 479 15.91 -19.68 29.20
CA ASP A 479 16.75 -18.51 28.93
C ASP A 479 16.13 -17.57 27.89
N VAL A 480 15.19 -18.08 27.07
CA VAL A 480 14.51 -17.30 26.02
C VAL A 480 13.02 -17.16 26.31
N VAL A 481 12.30 -18.27 26.50
CA VAL A 481 10.83 -18.22 26.64
C VAL A 481 10.41 -17.75 28.03
N CYS A 482 10.98 -18.33 29.08
CA CYS A 482 10.71 -18.03 30.48
C CYS A 482 11.72 -17.04 31.08
N ALA A 483 12.50 -16.37 30.24
CA ALA A 483 13.56 -15.47 30.66
C ALA A 483 13.03 -14.48 31.71
N PRO A 484 13.63 -14.42 32.92
CA PRO A 484 13.07 -13.64 34.01
C PRO A 484 13.45 -12.17 33.83
N LYS A 485 12.46 -11.28 33.68
CA LYS A 485 12.48 -9.90 34.22
C LYS A 485 11.15 -9.18 33.97
N PRO A 486 10.54 -8.56 35.00
CA PRO A 486 9.34 -7.71 34.82
C PRO A 486 9.58 -6.49 33.90
N SER A 487 10.84 -6.19 33.55
CA SER A 487 11.22 -5.06 32.69
C SER A 487 11.42 -5.40 31.21
N HIS A 488 11.48 -6.68 30.81
CA HIS A 488 11.76 -7.05 29.41
C HIS A 488 10.53 -6.95 28.51
N GLY A 489 9.33 -7.17 29.07
CA GLY A 489 8.09 -7.25 28.31
C GLY A 489 8.01 -8.50 27.44
N ASP A 490 7.15 -8.48 26.43
CA ASP A 490 6.79 -9.65 25.64
C ASP A 490 7.89 -10.07 24.64
N LEU A 491 8.15 -11.38 24.48
CA LEU A 491 9.06 -11.89 23.43
C LEU A 491 8.51 -11.59 22.03
N ARG A 492 9.30 -10.99 21.14
CA ARG A 492 8.87 -10.56 19.80
C ARG A 492 9.58 -11.28 18.66
N LEU A 493 10.90 -11.45 18.76
CA LEU A 493 11.71 -12.07 17.72
C LEU A 493 12.79 -12.93 18.37
N VAL A 494 13.11 -14.06 17.74
CA VAL A 494 14.26 -14.88 18.08
C VAL A 494 15.03 -15.22 16.81
N ALA A 495 16.34 -15.00 16.83
CA ALA A 495 17.28 -15.55 15.87
C ALA A 495 18.12 -16.61 16.57
N LEU A 496 18.33 -17.75 15.93
CA LEU A 496 19.00 -18.93 16.49
C LEU A 496 19.99 -19.50 15.48
N SER A 497 21.14 -19.94 15.96
CA SER A 497 22.14 -20.67 15.19
C SER A 497 22.90 -21.61 16.12
N GLY A 498 22.46 -22.86 16.22
CA GLY A 498 22.99 -23.77 17.24
C GLY A 498 22.67 -23.26 18.65
N GLU A 499 23.67 -23.21 19.50
CA GLU A 499 23.55 -22.69 20.87
C GLU A 499 23.55 -21.14 20.91
N ASP A 500 23.87 -20.48 19.79
CA ASP A 500 23.85 -19.02 19.72
C ASP A 500 22.48 -18.47 19.41
N TYR A 501 22.10 -17.41 20.10
CA TYR A 501 20.80 -16.79 19.91
C TYR A 501 20.80 -15.28 20.17
N VAL A 502 19.86 -14.61 19.52
CA VAL A 502 19.43 -13.26 19.86
C VAL A 502 17.94 -13.29 20.12
N ALA A 503 17.54 -12.94 21.35
CA ALA A 503 16.16 -12.80 21.77
C ALA A 503 15.80 -11.32 21.91
N VAL A 504 14.77 -10.90 21.18
CA VAL A 504 14.27 -9.53 21.16
C VAL A 504 12.94 -9.49 21.90
N TYR A 505 12.92 -8.79 23.03
CA TYR A 505 11.73 -8.51 23.85
C TYR A 505 11.31 -7.07 23.66
N GLU A 506 10.09 -6.72 24.06
CA GLU A 506 9.56 -5.36 23.94
C GLU A 506 10.52 -4.27 24.42
N HIS A 507 11.17 -4.46 25.57
CA HIS A 507 11.96 -3.43 26.24
C HIS A 507 13.41 -3.84 26.49
N ALA A 508 13.80 -5.04 26.05
CA ALA A 508 15.18 -5.52 26.15
C ALA A 508 15.54 -6.39 24.95
N CYS A 509 16.83 -6.49 24.65
CA CYS A 509 17.38 -7.53 23.81
C CYS A 509 18.42 -8.32 24.60
N VAL A 510 18.50 -9.63 24.37
CA VAL A 510 19.48 -10.53 24.95
C VAL A 510 20.18 -11.26 23.82
N ALA A 511 21.50 -11.31 23.85
CA ALA A 511 22.32 -12.05 22.89
C ALA A 511 23.24 -13.01 23.65
N SER A 512 23.43 -14.22 23.14
CA SER A 512 24.42 -15.16 23.68
C SER A 512 25.85 -14.61 23.50
N PRO A 513 26.83 -15.04 24.31
CA PRO A 513 28.19 -14.50 24.28
C PRO A 513 28.92 -14.64 22.93
N ALA A 514 28.59 -15.66 22.14
CA ALA A 514 29.23 -15.91 20.85
C ALA A 514 28.57 -15.17 19.66
N VAL A 515 27.49 -14.42 19.88
CA VAL A 515 26.93 -13.54 18.85
C VAL A 515 27.95 -12.47 18.45
N PRO A 516 28.16 -12.20 17.15
CA PRO A 516 29.12 -11.21 16.67
C PRO A 516 28.99 -9.85 17.35
N THR A 517 30.11 -9.34 17.88
CA THR A 517 30.17 -8.07 18.62
C THR A 517 29.55 -6.88 17.89
N PRO A 518 29.70 -6.72 16.56
CA PRO A 518 29.05 -5.62 15.84
C PRO A 518 27.52 -5.65 15.95
N LEU A 519 26.91 -6.84 15.87
CA LEU A 519 25.46 -7.00 15.96
C LEU A 519 24.96 -6.75 17.39
N SER A 520 25.61 -7.34 18.39
CA SER A 520 25.21 -7.16 19.80
C SER A 520 25.39 -5.70 20.26
N THR A 521 26.45 -5.02 19.82
CA THR A 521 26.69 -3.60 20.09
C THR A 521 25.63 -2.72 19.42
N ALA A 522 25.30 -3.00 18.15
CA ALA A 522 24.28 -2.26 17.42
C ALA A 522 22.89 -2.39 18.07
N LEU A 523 22.49 -3.61 18.44
CA LEU A 523 21.22 -3.87 19.13
C LEU A 523 21.15 -3.19 20.50
N THR A 524 22.21 -3.31 21.29
CA THR A 524 22.26 -2.66 22.61
C THR A 524 22.16 -1.14 22.46
N GLY A 525 22.97 -0.56 21.57
CA GLY A 525 22.94 0.88 21.29
C GLY A 525 21.57 1.35 20.79
N PHE A 526 20.92 0.56 19.94
CA PHE A 526 19.58 0.81 19.43
C PHE A 526 18.54 0.86 20.56
N TYR A 527 18.51 -0.16 21.42
CA TYR A 527 17.61 -0.18 22.58
C TYR A 527 17.88 0.98 23.53
N THR A 528 19.15 1.29 23.82
CA THR A 528 19.52 2.43 24.67
C THR A 528 19.00 3.75 24.09
N ARG A 529 19.21 4.01 22.79
CA ARG A 529 18.72 5.23 22.12
C ARG A 529 17.19 5.33 22.15
N HIS A 530 16.49 4.26 21.76
CA HIS A 530 15.02 4.28 21.73
C HIS A 530 14.40 4.38 23.14
N LEU A 531 14.99 3.75 24.15
CA LEU A 531 14.55 3.90 25.54
C LEU A 531 14.82 5.32 26.07
N ALA A 532 15.97 5.91 25.73
CA ALA A 532 16.29 7.29 26.09
C ALA A 532 15.32 8.28 25.45
N LEU A 533 14.99 8.12 24.16
CA LEU A 533 13.98 8.91 23.45
C LEU A 533 12.61 8.82 24.14
N ARG A 534 12.17 7.61 24.52
CA ARG A 534 10.93 7.41 25.27
C ARG A 534 10.97 8.08 26.64
N ALA A 535 12.08 7.96 27.38
CA ALA A 535 12.23 8.56 28.70
C ALA A 535 12.32 10.09 28.66
N ALA A 536 12.96 10.67 27.64
CA ALA A 536 12.99 12.11 27.42
C ALA A 536 11.59 12.66 27.12
N ARG A 537 10.83 11.98 26.27
CA ARG A 537 9.44 12.35 25.94
C ARG A 537 8.52 12.23 27.16
N ARG A 538 8.64 11.17 27.96
CA ARG A 538 7.92 11.05 29.25
C ARG A 538 8.24 12.18 30.23
N ARG A 539 9.50 12.65 30.27
CA ARG A 539 9.87 13.81 31.10
C ARG A 539 9.24 15.11 30.60
N LEU A 540 9.17 15.32 29.29
CA LEU A 540 8.45 16.45 28.70
C LEU A 540 6.96 16.43 29.04
N ILE A 541 6.32 15.24 29.06
CA ILE A 541 4.93 15.06 29.51
C ILE A 541 4.77 15.57 30.94
N LEU A 542 5.59 15.04 31.87
CA LEU A 542 5.52 15.40 33.28
C LEU A 542 5.77 16.89 33.52
N GLN A 543 6.68 17.51 32.75
CA GLN A 543 6.94 18.94 32.81
C GLN A 543 5.73 19.75 32.34
N TYR A 544 5.12 19.38 31.20
CA TYR A 544 3.93 20.02 30.67
C TYR A 544 2.75 19.94 31.66
N GLU A 545 2.50 18.76 32.22
CA GLU A 545 1.47 18.54 33.25
C GLU A 545 1.70 19.43 34.49
N ALA A 546 2.94 19.54 34.97
CA ALA A 546 3.28 20.39 36.10
C ALA A 546 3.05 21.89 35.84
N THR A 547 3.35 22.39 34.63
CA THR A 547 3.06 23.79 34.24
C THR A 547 1.58 24.07 34.04
N THR A 548 0.82 23.11 33.51
CA THR A 548 -0.62 23.28 33.22
C THR A 548 -1.43 23.33 34.52
N LEU A 549 -1.04 22.57 35.55
CA LEU A 549 -1.63 22.62 36.89
C LEU A 549 -1.30 23.90 37.69
N GLN A 550 -0.34 24.71 37.24
CA GLN A 550 -0.02 26.00 37.86
C GLN A 550 -0.77 27.19 37.21
N HIS A 551 -1.38 26.99 36.03
CA HIS A 551 -2.00 28.06 35.23
C HIS A 551 -3.49 27.82 34.91
N GLY A 552 -4.08 26.74 35.43
CA GLY A 552 -5.53 26.52 35.50
C GLY A 552 -5.98 26.51 36.95
#